data_AF-A0A2V6SGZ4-F1
#
_entry.id   AF-A0A2V6SGZ4-F1
#
_cell.length_a   1.000
_cell.length_b   1.000
_cell.length_c   1.000
_cell.angle_alpha   90.00
_cell.angle_beta   90.00
_cell.angle_gamma   90.00
#
_symmetry.space_group_name_H-M   'P 1'
#
loop_
_entity.id
_entity.type
_entity.pdbx_description
1 polymer ?
#
loop_
_entity_poly.entity_id
_entity_poly.type
_entity_poly.pdbx_seq_one_letter_code
_entity_poly.pdbx_strand_id
1 'polypeptide(L)'
;MGARAEQLAKKYDETCREMHTTVEKLSDADWKKTTSAEKWTVGVVAHHVAQSHAGIAGLVDIIAKGKPLPNMTMDMIHEGNAKHAKEHANTTKAETLTLSKENSAKASSIVRGLSDEELERSAPLLGGPPMTSAQVIEGILINHVNEHLGSIKATTGAK
;
A
#
# COMPACT_ATOMS: atom_id res chain seq x y z
N MET A 1 -13.17 -2.26 19.31
CA MET A 1 -12.90 -1.29 18.23
C MET A 1 -12.73 0.07 18.88
N GLY A 2 -11.50 0.60 18.87
CA GLY A 2 -11.15 1.87 19.50
C GLY A 2 -11.35 3.07 18.56
N ALA A 3 -11.58 4.26 19.13
CA ALA A 3 -11.75 5.48 18.34
C ALA A 3 -10.53 5.78 17.45
N ARG A 4 -9.33 5.36 17.88
CA ARG A 4 -8.07 5.54 17.15
C ARG A 4 -7.95 4.64 15.93
N ALA A 5 -8.33 3.37 16.04
CA ALA A 5 -8.38 2.44 14.92
C ALA A 5 -9.32 2.95 13.81
N GLU A 6 -10.48 3.49 14.20
CA GLU A 6 -11.42 4.10 13.24
C GLU A 6 -10.84 5.34 12.55
N GLN A 7 -10.10 6.20 13.26
CA GLN A 7 -9.45 7.37 12.66
C GLN A 7 -8.37 6.96 11.64
N LEU A 8 -7.55 5.96 11.98
CA LEU A 8 -6.53 5.42 11.07
C LEU A 8 -7.16 4.79 9.84
N ALA A 9 -8.24 4.01 10.01
CA ALA A 9 -8.97 3.40 8.90
C ALA A 9 -9.58 4.47 7.99
N LYS A 10 -10.19 5.53 8.54
CA LYS A 10 -10.73 6.65 7.75
C LYS A 10 -9.65 7.35 6.93
N LYS A 11 -8.51 7.68 7.55
CA LYS A 11 -7.38 8.30 6.85
C LYS A 11 -6.89 7.42 5.69
N TYR A 12 -6.77 6.12 5.94
CA TYR A 12 -6.40 5.14 4.91
C TYR A 12 -7.45 5.06 3.78
N ASP A 13 -8.74 5.00 4.11
CA ASP A 13 -9.84 4.95 3.15
C ASP A 13 -9.88 6.22 2.26
N GLU A 14 -9.60 7.38 2.84
CA GLU A 14 -9.50 8.66 2.12
C GLU A 14 -8.34 8.63 1.11
N THR A 15 -7.15 8.19 1.53
CA THR A 15 -5.98 8.04 0.66
C THR A 15 -6.24 7.03 -0.47
N CYS A 16 -6.87 5.89 -0.18
CA CYS A 16 -7.21 4.90 -1.20
C CYS A 16 -8.23 5.44 -2.22
N ARG A 17 -9.23 6.19 -1.74
CA ARG A 17 -10.22 6.82 -2.62
C ARG A 17 -9.59 7.85 -3.55
N GLU A 18 -8.62 8.61 -3.08
CA GLU A 18 -7.88 9.56 -3.92
C GLU A 18 -7.06 8.84 -5.00
N MET A 19 -6.38 7.75 -4.63
CA MET A 19 -5.66 6.88 -5.56
C MET A 19 -6.60 6.31 -6.62
N HIS A 20 -7.74 5.74 -6.23
CA HIS A 20 -8.73 5.17 -7.17
C HIS A 20 -9.27 6.25 -8.12
N THR A 21 -9.65 7.40 -7.58
CA THR A 21 -10.19 8.51 -8.38
C THR A 21 -9.17 9.04 -9.39
N THR A 22 -7.89 9.11 -8.98
CA THR A 22 -6.79 9.52 -9.86
C THR A 22 -6.62 8.52 -10.98
N VAL A 23 -6.49 7.23 -10.66
CA VAL A 23 -6.29 6.15 -11.63
C VAL A 23 -7.45 6.05 -12.61
N GLU A 24 -8.70 6.12 -12.15
CA GLU A 24 -9.89 6.03 -13.00
C GLU A 24 -9.88 7.04 -14.16
N LYS A 25 -9.39 8.26 -13.89
CA LYS A 25 -9.32 9.37 -14.86
C LYS A 25 -8.14 9.30 -15.84
N LEU A 26 -7.16 8.42 -15.61
CA LEU A 26 -5.99 8.31 -16.49
C LEU A 26 -6.37 7.78 -17.87
N SER A 27 -5.77 8.36 -18.90
CA SER A 27 -5.86 7.85 -20.27
C SER A 27 -4.97 6.61 -20.48
N ASP A 28 -5.19 5.87 -21.56
CA ASP A 28 -4.30 4.77 -21.95
C ASP A 28 -2.87 5.25 -22.25
N ALA A 29 -2.73 6.50 -22.70
CA ALA A 29 -1.42 7.11 -22.91
C ALA A 29 -0.72 7.38 -21.58
N ASP A 30 -1.44 7.91 -20.59
CA ASP A 30 -0.91 8.13 -19.24
C ASP A 30 -0.51 6.81 -18.56
N TRP A 31 -1.31 5.77 -18.73
CA TRP A 31 -1.07 4.43 -18.16
C TRP A 31 0.29 3.84 -18.58
N LYS A 32 0.73 4.17 -19.80
CA LYS A 32 1.97 3.68 -20.40
C LYS A 32 3.19 4.58 -20.14
N LYS A 33 3.01 5.77 -19.56
CA LYS A 33 4.14 6.65 -19.20
C LYS A 33 5.00 5.96 -18.15
N THR A 34 6.32 6.15 -18.26
CA THR A 34 7.28 5.65 -17.27
C THR A 34 7.54 6.74 -16.23
N THR A 35 7.44 6.38 -14.95
CA THR A 35 7.71 7.30 -13.85
C THR A 35 9.20 7.60 -13.73
N SER A 36 9.53 8.81 -13.30
CA SER A 36 10.92 9.22 -13.10
C SER A 36 11.54 8.60 -11.85
N ALA A 37 10.74 8.40 -10.79
CA ALA A 37 11.19 7.88 -9.50
C ALA A 37 11.37 6.35 -9.51
N GLU A 38 10.33 5.60 -9.87
CA GLU A 38 10.34 4.13 -9.79
C GLU A 38 10.88 3.44 -11.06
N LYS A 39 10.97 4.18 -12.18
CA LYS A 39 11.34 3.62 -13.50
C LYS A 39 10.41 2.51 -14.00
N TRP A 40 9.17 2.51 -13.51
CA TRP A 40 8.10 1.62 -13.95
C TRP A 40 7.04 2.39 -14.71
N THR A 41 6.22 1.70 -15.50
CA THR A 41 5.04 2.34 -16.07
C THR A 41 4.06 2.75 -14.97
N VAL A 42 3.28 3.79 -15.19
CA VAL A 42 2.20 4.21 -14.28
C VAL A 42 1.28 3.04 -13.95
N GLY A 43 0.97 2.19 -14.92
CA GLY A 43 0.18 0.98 -14.69
C GLY A 43 0.82 -0.02 -13.73
N VAL A 44 2.12 -0.27 -13.86
CA VAL A 44 2.87 -1.13 -12.93
C VAL A 44 2.91 -0.52 -11.52
N VAL A 45 3.14 0.79 -11.39
CA VAL A 45 3.12 1.47 -10.08
C VAL A 45 1.74 1.35 -9.42
N ALA A 46 0.67 1.60 -10.17
CA ALA A 46 -0.69 1.47 -9.65
C ALA A 46 -1.03 0.03 -9.24
N HIS A 47 -0.62 -0.96 -10.04
CA HIS A 47 -0.83 -2.37 -9.72
C HIS A 47 0.02 -2.83 -8.52
N HIS A 48 1.23 -2.30 -8.37
CA HIS A 48 2.06 -2.52 -7.19
C HIS A 48 1.34 -2.05 -5.93
N VAL A 49 0.79 -0.83 -5.92
CA VAL A 49 -0.04 -0.32 -4.80
C VAL A 49 -1.23 -1.24 -4.53
N ALA A 50 -1.94 -1.67 -5.59
CA ALA A 50 -3.09 -2.56 -5.48
C ALA A 50 -2.77 -3.88 -4.75
N GLN A 51 -1.61 -4.48 -5.02
CA GLN A 51 -1.15 -5.70 -4.34
C GLN A 51 -0.62 -5.41 -2.93
N SER A 52 0.13 -4.32 -2.75
CA SER A 52 0.81 -3.98 -1.49
C SER A 52 -0.16 -3.74 -0.33
N HIS A 53 -1.40 -3.29 -0.58
CA HIS A 53 -2.44 -3.20 0.45
C HIS A 53 -2.57 -4.48 1.28
N ALA A 54 -2.65 -5.65 0.62
CA ALA A 54 -2.82 -6.93 1.29
C ALA A 54 -1.55 -7.35 2.06
N GLY A 55 -0.38 -7.16 1.45
CA GLY A 55 0.90 -7.50 2.08
C GLY A 55 1.18 -6.69 3.33
N ILE A 56 1.02 -5.36 3.25
CA ILE A 56 1.28 -4.46 4.37
C ILE A 56 0.20 -4.62 5.46
N ALA A 57 -1.08 -4.79 5.11
CA ALA A 57 -2.11 -5.05 6.12
C ALA A 57 -1.92 -6.39 6.83
N GLY A 58 -1.42 -7.42 6.13
CA GLY A 58 -1.02 -8.69 6.76
C GLY A 58 0.12 -8.50 7.76
N LEU A 59 1.09 -7.65 7.44
CA LEU A 59 2.16 -7.27 8.37
C LEU A 59 1.62 -6.57 9.62
N VAL A 60 0.70 -5.61 9.43
CA VAL A 60 0.00 -4.94 10.54
C VAL A 60 -0.69 -5.97 11.45
N ASP A 61 -1.43 -6.92 10.87
CA ASP A 61 -2.15 -7.96 11.63
C ASP A 61 -1.20 -8.86 12.44
N ILE A 62 -0.03 -9.22 11.88
CA ILE A 62 0.98 -10.03 12.56
C ILE A 62 1.52 -9.29 13.81
N ILE A 63 1.90 -8.03 13.64
CA ILE A 63 2.42 -7.18 14.74
C ILE A 63 1.34 -6.96 15.79
N ALA A 64 0.14 -6.60 15.34
CA ALA A 64 -1.03 -6.37 16.18
C ALA A 64 -1.42 -7.62 16.98
N LYS A 65 -1.14 -8.83 16.49
CA LYS A 65 -1.40 -10.09 17.22
C LYS A 65 -0.20 -10.59 18.04
N GLY A 66 0.91 -9.85 18.05
CA GLY A 66 2.15 -10.25 18.73
C GLY A 66 2.76 -11.53 18.15
N LYS A 67 2.51 -11.81 16.87
CA LYS A 67 3.01 -13.01 16.19
C LYS A 67 4.43 -12.76 15.67
N PRO A 68 5.25 -13.82 15.54
CA PRO A 68 6.56 -13.72 14.92
C PRO A 68 6.46 -13.20 13.47
N LEU A 69 7.28 -12.22 13.15
CA LEU A 69 7.40 -11.71 11.78
C LEU A 69 8.09 -12.73 10.87
N PRO A 70 7.70 -12.81 9.59
CA PRO A 70 8.47 -13.58 8.62
C PRO A 70 9.88 -13.01 8.50
N ASN A 71 10.86 -13.87 8.19
CA ASN A 71 12.20 -13.41 7.88
C ASN A 71 12.19 -12.68 6.53
N MET A 72 12.05 -11.35 6.58
CA MET A 72 11.95 -10.47 5.43
C MET A 72 13.11 -9.48 5.46
N THR A 73 13.85 -9.39 4.37
CA THR A 73 14.92 -8.42 4.17
C THR A 73 14.53 -7.39 3.11
N MET A 74 15.20 -6.24 3.11
CA MET A 74 15.01 -5.24 2.05
C MET A 74 15.35 -5.80 0.67
N ASP A 75 16.38 -6.64 0.56
CA ASP A 75 16.76 -7.28 -0.71
C ASP A 75 15.65 -8.19 -1.24
N MET A 76 14.98 -8.97 -0.37
CA MET A 76 13.85 -9.80 -0.75
C MET A 76 12.66 -8.95 -1.24
N ILE A 77 12.42 -7.79 -0.63
CA ILE A 77 11.40 -6.84 -1.10
C ILE A 77 11.79 -6.28 -2.47
N HIS A 78 13.03 -5.86 -2.66
CA HIS A 78 13.51 -5.33 -3.94
C HIS A 78 13.42 -6.37 -5.05
N GLU A 79 13.79 -7.62 -4.78
CA GLU A 79 13.64 -8.72 -5.72
C GLU A 79 12.16 -8.99 -6.06
N GLY A 80 11.29 -9.03 -5.04
CA GLY A 80 9.85 -9.19 -5.21
C GLY A 80 9.24 -8.07 -6.07
N ASN A 81 9.64 -6.83 -5.83
CA ASN A 81 9.22 -5.66 -6.60
C ASN A 81 9.70 -5.73 -8.06
N ALA A 82 10.97 -6.10 -8.29
CA ALA A 82 11.51 -6.25 -9.63
C ALA A 82 10.81 -7.38 -10.41
N LYS A 83 10.46 -8.48 -9.72
CA LYS A 83 9.66 -9.56 -10.29
C LYS A 83 8.25 -9.10 -10.63
N HIS A 84 7.57 -8.44 -9.69
CA HIS A 84 6.22 -7.88 -9.89
C HIS A 84 6.17 -6.96 -11.12
N ALA A 85 7.14 -6.05 -11.26
CA ALA A 85 7.19 -5.12 -12.37
C ALA A 85 7.30 -5.81 -13.74
N LYS A 86 8.01 -6.94 -13.80
CA LYS A 86 8.12 -7.76 -15.02
C LYS A 86 6.83 -8.54 -15.30
N GLU A 87 6.28 -9.21 -14.29
CA GLU A 87 5.09 -10.05 -14.41
C GLU A 87 3.83 -9.24 -14.76
N HIS A 88 3.75 -8.00 -14.27
CA HIS A 88 2.59 -7.12 -14.45
C HIS A 88 2.82 -5.98 -15.43
N ALA A 89 3.84 -6.08 -16.31
CA ALA A 89 4.18 -5.06 -17.29
C ALA A 89 3.00 -4.68 -18.23
N ASN A 90 2.06 -5.61 -18.43
CA ASN A 90 0.89 -5.44 -19.29
C ASN A 90 -0.44 -5.37 -18.52
N THR A 91 -0.41 -5.12 -17.21
CA THR A 91 -1.62 -5.01 -16.40
C THR A 91 -2.57 -3.93 -16.92
N THR A 92 -3.87 -4.22 -16.89
CA THR A 92 -4.89 -3.24 -17.32
C THR A 92 -5.34 -2.36 -16.15
N LYS A 93 -5.81 -1.16 -16.49
CA LYS A 93 -6.43 -0.25 -15.52
C LYS A 93 -7.62 -0.90 -14.80
N ALA A 94 -8.44 -1.67 -15.53
CA ALA A 94 -9.63 -2.31 -14.97
C ALA A 94 -9.28 -3.41 -13.95
N GLU A 95 -8.32 -4.28 -14.26
CA GLU A 95 -7.83 -5.30 -13.34
C GLU A 95 -7.20 -4.66 -12.10
N THR A 96 -6.37 -3.63 -12.30
CA THR A 96 -5.70 -2.91 -11.21
C THR A 96 -6.69 -2.26 -10.25
N LEU A 97 -7.72 -1.59 -10.77
CA LEU A 97 -8.75 -0.96 -9.93
C LEU A 97 -9.59 -2.00 -9.17
N THR A 98 -9.91 -3.12 -9.81
CA THR A 98 -10.66 -4.22 -9.18
C THR A 98 -9.86 -4.78 -8.01
N LEU A 99 -8.59 -5.13 -8.25
CA LEU A 99 -7.68 -5.63 -7.22
C LEU A 99 -7.47 -4.62 -6.09
N SER A 100 -7.27 -3.35 -6.43
CA SER A 100 -7.03 -2.30 -5.43
C SER A 100 -8.24 -2.09 -4.54
N LYS A 101 -9.47 -2.06 -5.09
CA LYS A 101 -10.71 -1.92 -4.31
C LYS A 101 -10.90 -3.11 -3.36
N GLU A 102 -10.66 -4.33 -3.83
CA GLU A 102 -10.76 -5.53 -2.98
C GLU A 102 -9.73 -5.51 -1.84
N ASN A 103 -8.46 -5.29 -2.16
CA ASN A 103 -7.40 -5.36 -1.15
C ASN A 103 -7.41 -4.17 -0.19
N SER A 104 -7.77 -2.97 -0.66
CA SER A 104 -7.93 -1.81 0.22
C SER A 104 -9.09 -2.01 1.20
N ALA A 105 -10.23 -2.57 0.77
CA ALA A 105 -11.34 -2.88 1.68
C ALA A 105 -10.95 -3.93 2.75
N LYS A 106 -10.19 -4.96 2.37
CA LYS A 106 -9.66 -5.95 3.33
C LYS A 106 -8.71 -5.29 4.34
N ALA A 107 -7.77 -4.48 3.85
CA ALA A 107 -6.83 -3.75 4.70
C ALA A 107 -7.54 -2.79 5.67
N SER A 108 -8.52 -2.04 5.18
CA SER A 108 -9.36 -1.15 5.99
C SER A 108 -10.10 -1.92 7.09
N SER A 109 -10.63 -3.10 6.77
CA SER A 109 -11.30 -3.96 7.75
C SER A 109 -10.36 -4.46 8.85
N ILE A 110 -9.12 -4.81 8.50
CA ILE A 110 -8.08 -5.19 9.47
C ILE A 110 -7.80 -4.01 10.40
N VAL A 111 -7.48 -2.84 9.84
CA VAL A 111 -7.13 -1.63 10.63
C VAL A 111 -8.27 -1.25 11.57
N ARG A 112 -9.51 -1.22 11.08
CA ARG A 112 -10.70 -0.87 11.86
C ARG A 112 -11.01 -1.88 12.97
N GLY A 113 -10.60 -3.14 12.79
CA GLY A 113 -10.81 -4.22 13.76
C GLY A 113 -9.91 -4.16 14.98
N LEU A 114 -8.82 -3.41 14.94
CA LEU A 114 -7.82 -3.40 16.02
C LEU A 114 -8.33 -2.73 17.31
N SER A 115 -7.87 -3.25 18.46
CA SER A 115 -8.00 -2.58 19.75
C SER A 115 -6.89 -1.55 19.98
N ASP A 116 -7.04 -0.67 20.98
CA ASP A 116 -6.00 0.29 21.33
C ASP A 116 -4.73 -0.41 21.84
N GLU A 117 -4.87 -1.55 22.53
CA GLU A 117 -3.73 -2.38 22.95
C GLU A 117 -3.02 -3.04 21.75
N GLU A 118 -3.77 -3.50 20.75
CA GLU A 118 -3.20 -4.07 19.52
C GLU A 118 -2.47 -3.02 18.69
N LEU A 119 -2.94 -1.77 18.71
CA LEU A 119 -2.28 -0.63 18.08
C LEU A 119 -0.91 -0.30 18.70
N GLU A 120 -0.74 -0.58 19.99
CA GLU A 120 0.50 -0.31 20.74
C GLU A 120 1.51 -1.47 20.72
N ARG A 121 1.11 -2.66 20.28
CA ARG A 121 2.06 -3.77 20.07
C ARG A 121 3.08 -3.39 19.02
N SER A 122 4.34 -3.76 19.26
CA SER A 122 5.47 -3.44 18.38
C SER A 122 6.34 -4.64 18.10
N ALA A 123 7.01 -4.59 16.95
CA ALA A 123 8.03 -5.57 16.56
C ALA A 123 9.13 -4.89 15.73
N PRO A 124 10.39 -5.36 15.81
CA PRO A 124 11.46 -4.93 14.91
C PRO A 124 11.09 -5.24 13.46
N LEU A 125 11.27 -4.28 12.56
CA LEU A 125 10.89 -4.43 11.16
C LEU A 125 12.07 -4.15 10.23
N LEU A 126 12.33 -5.07 9.29
CA LEU A 126 13.34 -4.91 8.23
C LEU A 126 14.75 -4.54 8.73
N GLY A 127 15.14 -5.08 9.89
CA GLY A 127 16.42 -4.78 10.55
C GLY A 127 16.49 -3.40 11.22
N GLY A 128 15.39 -2.64 11.20
CA GLY A 128 15.24 -1.36 11.87
C GLY A 128 14.71 -1.48 13.32
N PRO A 129 14.53 -0.33 14.00
CA PRO A 129 13.95 -0.29 15.34
C PRO A 129 12.51 -0.82 15.36
N PRO A 130 12.00 -1.26 16.53
CA PRO A 130 10.61 -1.65 16.68
C PRO A 130 9.65 -0.54 16.25
N MET A 131 8.63 -0.93 15.47
CA MET A 131 7.50 -0.06 15.13
C MET A 131 6.22 -0.66 15.71
N THR A 132 5.34 0.19 16.24
CA THR A 132 4.00 -0.22 16.67
C THR A 132 3.11 -0.52 15.46
N SER A 133 2.05 -1.30 15.65
CA SER A 133 1.04 -1.53 14.59
C SER A 133 0.50 -0.20 14.05
N ALA A 134 0.24 0.78 14.92
CA ALA A 134 -0.18 2.13 14.52
C ALA A 134 0.88 2.84 13.64
N GLN A 135 2.15 2.76 14.02
CA GLN A 135 3.25 3.35 13.23
C GLN A 135 3.39 2.67 11.86
N VAL A 136 3.18 1.35 11.76
CA VAL A 136 3.19 0.64 10.47
C VAL A 136 1.99 1.05 9.62
N ILE A 137 0.82 1.26 10.20
CA ILE A 137 -0.35 1.77 9.47
C ILE A 137 -0.07 3.16 8.88
N GLU A 138 0.46 4.09 9.68
CA GLU A 138 0.70 5.46 9.18
C GLU A 138 1.92 5.56 8.28
N GLY A 139 3.07 5.08 8.75
CA GLY A 139 4.36 5.27 8.10
C GLY A 139 4.63 4.31 6.95
N ILE A 140 3.87 3.22 6.84
CA ILE A 140 4.06 2.24 5.77
C ILE A 140 2.77 2.08 4.97
N LEU A 141 1.65 1.65 5.56
CA LEU A 141 0.43 1.37 4.79
C LEU A 141 -0.13 2.64 4.11
N ILE A 142 -0.32 3.73 4.84
CA ILE A 142 -0.84 4.99 4.29
C ILE A 142 0.22 5.71 3.45
N ASN A 143 1.44 5.82 3.98
CA ASN A 143 2.51 6.53 3.29
C ASN A 143 2.88 5.89 1.95
N HIS A 144 2.88 4.55 1.85
CA HIS A 144 3.13 3.83 0.59
C HIS A 144 2.18 4.26 -0.52
N VAL A 145 0.88 4.39 -0.21
CA VAL A 145 -0.11 4.86 -1.18
C VAL A 145 0.17 6.32 -1.58
N ASN A 146 0.47 7.19 -0.61
CA ASN A 146 0.75 8.60 -0.88
C ASN A 146 1.99 8.81 -1.76
N GLU A 147 3.07 8.09 -1.48
CA GLU A 147 4.33 8.21 -2.25
C GLU A 147 4.11 7.82 -3.72
N HIS A 148 3.48 6.67 -3.96
CA HIS A 148 3.21 6.21 -5.32
C HIS A 148 2.15 7.04 -6.03
N LEU A 149 1.12 7.50 -5.33
CA LEU A 149 0.16 8.46 -5.88
C LEU A 149 0.86 9.76 -6.30
N GLY A 150 1.77 10.27 -5.47
CA GLY A 150 2.60 11.43 -5.80
C GLY A 150 3.41 11.23 -7.07
N SER A 151 4.06 10.08 -7.22
CA SER A 151 4.82 9.74 -8.44
C SER A 151 3.93 9.65 -9.69
N ILE A 152 2.76 9.03 -9.56
CA ILE A 152 1.78 8.93 -10.65
C ILE A 152 1.30 10.32 -11.06
N LYS A 153 0.92 11.18 -10.10
CA LYS A 153 0.49 12.55 -10.39
C LYS A 153 1.60 13.37 -11.05
N ALA A 154 2.83 13.28 -10.56
CA ALA A 154 3.98 13.96 -11.15
C ALA A 154 4.24 13.52 -12.61
N THR A 155 4.04 12.23 -12.91
CA THR A 155 4.27 11.66 -14.24
C THR A 155 3.15 12.00 -15.23
N THR A 156 1.90 12.06 -14.75
CA THR A 156 0.71 12.21 -15.61
C THR A 156 0.20 13.65 -15.69
N GLY A 157 0.53 14.49 -14.72
CA GLY A 157 -0.05 15.83 -14.55
C GLY A 157 -1.44 15.81 -13.92
N ALA A 158 -1.89 14.67 -13.38
CA ALA A 158 -3.18 14.55 -12.69
C ALA A 158 -3.22 15.41 -11.42
N LYS A 159 -4.36 16.07 -11.18
CA LYS A 159 -4.63 16.90 -10.01
C LYS A 159 -5.47 16.12 -9.00
#